data_AF-A0A811T5H9-F1
#
_entry.id   AF-A0A811T5H9-F1
#
_cell.length_a   1.000
_cell.length_b   1.000
_cell.length_c   1.000
_cell.angle_alpha   90.00
_cell.angle_beta   90.00
_cell.angle_gamma   90.00
#
_symmetry.space_group_name_H-M   'P 1'
#
loop_
_entity.id
_entity.type
_entity.pdbx_description
1 polymer ?
#
loop_
_entity_poly.entity_id
_entity_poly.type
_entity_poly.pdbx_seq_one_letter_code
_entity_poly.pdbx_strand_id
1 'polypeptide(L)'
;MNGPLIYELFNFFIDLTKEKHLAHVFVATSDSLFIEQVYSKAMLSGRSRHILVDDFDYTTTMDFLDEYGFGYEEKELAWEYCGGKPVYLVELINTRITDESMEEKVHKMFAVRKSQIRMVINELHLVGDELEYKGKKIEIVEERVIDALNSFSNIESKSYEMLSIEEIYLVKRNILFVDAVRGVLKPQSKLDLLAVREVMEIA
;
A
#
# COMPACT_ATOMS: atom_id res chain seq x y z
N MET A 1 7.54 -12.06 14.98
CA MET A 1 8.81 -11.42 14.58
C MET A 1 9.89 -12.48 14.39
N ASN A 2 10.38 -12.70 13.16
CA ASN A 2 11.47 -13.63 12.81
C ASN A 2 12.85 -12.93 12.84
N GLY A 3 13.10 -12.08 13.84
CA GLY A 3 14.28 -11.21 13.89
C GLY A 3 15.62 -11.94 13.64
N PRO A 4 15.88 -13.09 14.30
CA PRO A 4 17.12 -13.84 14.07
C PRO A 4 17.22 -14.40 12.64
N LEU A 5 16.16 -15.03 12.14
CA LEU A 5 16.17 -15.72 10.85
C LEU A 5 16.32 -14.78 9.66
N ILE A 6 15.59 -13.66 9.67
CA ILE A 6 15.68 -12.66 8.59
C ILE A 6 17.07 -12.02 8.58
N TYR A 7 17.62 -11.72 9.76
CA TYR A 7 18.96 -11.16 9.88
C TYR A 7 20.03 -12.14 9.38
N GLU A 8 19.95 -13.41 9.78
CA GLU A 8 20.83 -14.47 9.28
C GLU A 8 20.72 -14.64 7.76
N LEU A 9 19.51 -14.60 7.20
CA LEU A 9 19.28 -14.69 5.76
C LEU A 9 19.96 -13.53 5.01
N PHE A 10 19.81 -12.29 5.49
CA PHE A 10 20.48 -11.16 4.84
C PHE A 10 22.00 -11.19 5.00
N ASN A 11 22.53 -11.67 6.13
CA ASN A 11 23.97 -11.89 6.28
C ASN A 11 24.48 -12.95 5.31
N PHE A 12 23.72 -14.02 5.08
CA PHE A 12 24.02 -15.00 4.06
C PHE A 12 24.04 -14.38 2.65
N PHE A 13 23.09 -13.51 2.32
CA PHE A 13 23.10 -12.78 1.05
C PHE A 13 24.30 -11.84 0.90
N ILE A 14 24.74 -11.19 1.98
CA ILE A 14 25.96 -10.37 1.99
C ILE A 14 27.19 -11.24 1.71
N ASP A 15 27.32 -12.39 2.37
CA ASP A 15 28.43 -13.33 2.16
C ASP A 15 28.48 -13.81 0.69
N LEU A 16 27.34 -14.18 0.11
CA LEU A 16 27.26 -14.57 -1.30
C LEU A 16 27.66 -13.46 -2.28
N THR A 17 27.27 -12.21 -2.01
CA THR A 17 27.41 -11.10 -2.97
C THR A 17 28.73 -10.34 -2.82
N LYS A 18 29.17 -10.05 -1.59
CA LYS A 18 30.32 -9.17 -1.30
C LYS A 18 31.58 -9.92 -0.91
N GLU A 19 31.47 -11.03 -0.19
CA GLU A 19 32.65 -11.76 0.28
C GLU A 19 33.08 -12.81 -0.75
N LYS A 20 32.13 -13.58 -1.28
CA LYS A 20 32.42 -14.69 -2.20
C LYS A 20 32.16 -14.39 -3.67
N HIS A 21 31.41 -13.32 -3.97
CA HIS A 21 31.04 -12.93 -5.34
C HIS A 21 30.43 -14.07 -6.19
N LEU A 22 29.60 -14.92 -5.55
CA LEU A 22 29.06 -16.14 -6.18
C LEU A 22 27.74 -15.90 -6.92
N ALA A 23 26.97 -14.87 -6.53
CA ALA A 23 25.65 -14.62 -7.08
C ALA A 23 25.23 -13.16 -6.98
N HIS A 24 24.23 -12.78 -7.77
CA HIS A 24 23.41 -11.59 -7.56
C HIS A 24 22.12 -11.99 -6.85
N VAL A 25 21.73 -11.24 -5.81
CA VAL A 25 20.53 -11.51 -5.02
C VAL A 25 19.50 -10.41 -5.24
N PHE A 26 18.28 -10.80 -5.59
CA PHE A 26 17.11 -9.93 -5.66
C PHE A 26 16.12 -10.34 -4.58
N VAL A 27 15.67 -9.37 -3.79
CA VAL A 27 14.61 -9.56 -2.79
C VAL A 27 13.44 -8.67 -3.19
N ALA A 28 12.28 -9.28 -3.42
CA ALA A 28 11.03 -8.59 -3.73
C ALA A 28 10.01 -8.85 -2.64
N THR A 29 9.32 -7.82 -2.18
CA THR A 29 8.31 -7.91 -1.13
C THR A 29 7.29 -6.78 -1.30
N SER A 30 6.04 -7.06 -0.96
CA SER A 30 4.98 -6.06 -0.84
C SER A 30 4.87 -5.48 0.58
N ASP A 31 5.59 -6.05 1.55
CA ASP A 31 5.57 -5.59 2.94
C ASP A 31 6.42 -4.30 3.08
N SER A 32 5.72 -3.17 3.09
CA SER A 32 6.35 -1.85 3.21
C SER A 32 6.98 -1.60 4.59
N LEU A 33 6.44 -2.20 5.66
CA LEU A 33 7.04 -2.11 7.00
C LEU A 33 8.34 -2.89 7.09
N PHE A 34 8.42 -4.02 6.39
CA PHE A 34 9.67 -4.75 6.27
C PHE A 34 10.74 -3.93 5.52
N ILE A 35 10.37 -3.28 4.41
CA ILE A 35 11.29 -2.39 3.68
C ILE A 35 11.73 -1.21 4.56
N GLU A 36 10.79 -0.59 5.29
CA GLU A 36 11.10 0.45 6.28
C GLU A 36 12.15 -0.03 7.27
N GLN A 37 11.97 -1.21 7.86
CA GLN A 37 12.93 -1.74 8.83
C GLN A 37 14.31 -1.98 8.23
N VAL A 38 14.38 -2.49 6.99
CA VAL A 38 15.67 -2.74 6.31
C VAL A 38 16.37 -1.42 5.98
N TYR A 39 15.60 -0.42 5.52
CA TYR A 39 16.11 0.89 5.10
C TYR A 39 16.52 1.77 6.30
N SER A 40 15.65 1.89 7.31
CA SER A 40 15.84 2.79 8.45
C SER A 40 16.85 2.25 9.47
N LYS A 41 16.92 0.94 9.68
CA LYS A 41 17.85 0.32 10.64
C LYS A 41 19.24 0.07 10.07
N ALA A 42 19.54 0.60 8.88
CA ALA A 42 20.82 0.48 8.21
C ALA A 42 21.31 -0.98 8.03
N MET A 43 20.41 -1.98 8.10
CA MET A 43 20.76 -3.41 8.02
C MET A 43 21.59 -3.70 6.76
N LEU A 44 21.27 -3.01 5.66
CA LEU A 44 21.96 -3.10 4.38
C LEU A 44 22.54 -1.74 3.91
N SER A 45 22.76 -0.78 4.81
CA SER A 45 23.25 0.55 4.43
C SER A 45 24.57 0.47 3.64
N GLY A 46 24.57 1.02 2.42
CA GLY A 46 25.70 0.95 1.47
C GLY A 46 25.95 -0.45 0.87
N ARG A 47 25.01 -1.39 1.04
CA ARG A 47 25.16 -2.79 0.60
C ARG A 47 24.07 -3.26 -0.36
N SER A 48 22.92 -2.58 -0.42
CA SER A 48 21.82 -2.88 -1.34
C SER A 48 21.43 -1.65 -2.16
N ARG A 49 20.90 -1.90 -3.36
CA ARG A 49 20.14 -0.91 -4.14
C ARG A 49 18.66 -1.22 -3.97
N HIS A 50 17.88 -0.20 -3.60
CA HIS A 50 16.43 -0.32 -3.49
C HIS A 50 15.78 0.21 -4.77
N ILE A 51 14.80 -0.54 -5.28
CA ILE A 51 14.00 -0.15 -6.42
C ILE A 51 12.54 -0.29 -5.97
N LEU A 52 11.83 0.83 -5.92
CA LEU A 52 10.40 0.83 -5.70
C LEU A 52 9.71 0.57 -7.04
N VAL A 53 8.87 -0.46 -7.08
CA VAL A 53 7.91 -0.68 -8.17
C VAL A 53 6.57 -0.21 -7.64
N ASP A 54 6.12 0.95 -8.12
CA ASP A 54 4.89 1.63 -7.70
C ASP A 54 3.86 1.60 -8.84
N ASP A 55 2.69 2.17 -8.58
CA ASP A 55 1.65 2.37 -9.58
C ASP A 55 2.15 3.22 -10.76
N PHE A 56 1.54 3.03 -11.94
CA PHE A 56 1.81 3.84 -13.12
C PHE A 56 1.45 5.31 -12.89
N ASP A 57 2.20 6.22 -13.53
CA ASP A 57 1.78 7.61 -13.62
C ASP A 57 0.60 7.76 -14.61
N TYR A 58 0.02 8.96 -14.66
CA TYR A 58 -1.13 9.24 -15.52
C TYR A 58 -0.83 8.90 -16.99
N THR A 59 0.28 9.39 -17.53
CA THR A 59 0.65 9.16 -18.94
C THR A 59 0.82 7.67 -19.23
N THR A 60 1.57 6.96 -18.39
CA THR A 60 1.79 5.52 -18.52
C THR A 60 0.48 4.73 -18.41
N THR A 61 -0.45 5.17 -17.56
CA THR A 61 -1.78 4.56 -17.44
C THR A 61 -2.61 4.75 -18.70
N MET A 62 -2.59 5.97 -19.27
CA MET A 62 -3.30 6.28 -20.51
C MET A 62 -2.75 5.46 -21.68
N ASP A 63 -1.43 5.43 -21.84
CA ASP A 63 -0.74 4.67 -22.89
C ASP A 63 -1.00 3.16 -22.72
N PHE A 64 -0.93 2.64 -21.50
CA PHE A 64 -1.22 1.25 -21.20
C PHE A 64 -2.64 0.87 -21.61
N LEU A 65 -3.65 1.69 -21.29
CA LEU A 65 -5.04 1.42 -21.63
C LEU A 65 -5.35 1.59 -23.12
N ASP A 66 -4.60 2.44 -23.83
CA ASP A 66 -4.70 2.58 -25.29
C ASP A 66 -4.36 1.26 -26.01
N GLU A 67 -3.39 0.50 -25.51
CA GLU A 67 -3.04 -0.82 -26.05
C GLU A 67 -4.22 -1.83 -26.00
N TYR A 68 -5.20 -1.60 -25.11
CA TYR A 68 -6.39 -2.44 -24.94
C TYR A 68 -7.67 -1.82 -25.55
N GLY A 69 -7.54 -0.72 -26.29
CA GLY A 69 -8.65 -0.10 -27.02
C GLY A 69 -9.67 0.61 -26.14
N PHE A 70 -9.24 1.18 -25.02
CA PHE A 70 -10.08 2.01 -24.15
C PHE A 70 -10.28 3.41 -24.77
N GLY A 71 -11.51 3.89 -24.77
CA GLY A 71 -11.85 5.26 -25.16
C GLY A 71 -11.40 6.28 -24.10
N TYR A 72 -11.33 7.56 -24.46
CA TYR A 72 -10.87 8.61 -23.54
C TYR A 72 -11.67 8.65 -22.23
N GLU A 73 -12.99 8.61 -22.30
CA GLU A 73 -13.88 8.65 -21.12
C GLU A 73 -13.67 7.43 -20.20
N GLU A 74 -13.50 6.24 -20.79
CA GLU A 74 -13.20 5.01 -20.07
C GLU A 74 -11.84 5.08 -19.35
N LYS A 75 -10.82 5.63 -20.01
CA LYS A 75 -9.50 5.81 -19.40
C LYS A 75 -9.51 6.83 -18.26
N GLU A 76 -10.21 7.94 -18.43
CA GLU A 76 -10.39 8.93 -17.36
C GLU A 76 -11.11 8.32 -16.16
N LEU A 77 -12.16 7.54 -16.40
CA LEU A 77 -12.88 6.83 -15.34
C LEU A 77 -11.99 5.82 -14.61
N ALA A 78 -11.19 5.03 -15.34
CA ALA A 78 -10.20 4.14 -14.76
C ALA A 78 -9.20 4.92 -13.90
N TRP A 79 -8.67 6.02 -14.41
CA TRP A 79 -7.73 6.84 -13.67
C TRP A 79 -8.36 7.45 -12.42
N GLU A 80 -9.60 7.94 -12.50
CA GLU A 80 -10.30 8.56 -11.38
C GLU A 80 -10.44 7.60 -10.19
N TYR A 81 -10.88 6.37 -10.45
CA TYR A 81 -11.13 5.38 -9.39
C TYR A 81 -9.92 4.51 -9.04
N CYS A 82 -9.24 3.99 -10.05
CA CYS A 82 -8.20 2.97 -9.88
C CYS A 82 -6.78 3.55 -9.86
N GLY A 83 -6.58 4.76 -10.39
CA GLY A 83 -5.26 5.32 -10.62
C GLY A 83 -4.45 4.45 -11.57
N GLY A 84 -3.12 4.41 -11.39
CA GLY A 84 -2.22 3.61 -12.21
C GLY A 84 -1.93 2.20 -11.68
N LYS A 85 -2.74 1.68 -10.75
CA LYS A 85 -2.47 0.40 -10.09
C LYS A 85 -2.67 -0.78 -11.05
N PRO A 86 -1.61 -1.51 -11.47
CA PRO A 86 -1.71 -2.46 -12.58
C PRO A 86 -2.74 -3.57 -12.35
N VAL A 87 -2.87 -4.05 -11.11
CA VAL A 87 -3.86 -5.09 -10.76
C VAL A 87 -5.29 -4.63 -11.02
N TYR A 88 -5.61 -3.36 -10.73
CA TYR A 88 -6.93 -2.81 -10.99
C TYR A 88 -7.15 -2.56 -12.49
N LEU A 89 -6.14 -2.07 -13.21
CA LEU A 89 -6.23 -1.88 -14.66
C LEU A 89 -6.48 -3.21 -15.39
N VAL A 90 -5.77 -4.27 -15.00
CA VAL A 90 -6.00 -5.63 -15.53
C VAL A 90 -7.41 -6.13 -15.20
N GLU A 91 -7.93 -5.82 -14.01
CA GLU A 91 -9.30 -6.16 -13.66
C GLU A 91 -10.31 -5.45 -14.57
N LEU A 92 -10.10 -4.17 -14.91
CA LEU A 92 -10.95 -3.43 -15.85
C LEU A 92 -10.85 -3.95 -17.29
N ILE A 93 -9.65 -4.34 -17.73
CA ILE A 93 -9.44 -4.98 -19.05
C ILE A 93 -10.25 -6.27 -19.15
N ASN A 94 -10.23 -7.09 -18.10
CA ASN A 94 -10.96 -8.35 -18.07
C ASN A 94 -12.49 -8.17 -18.04
N THR A 95 -12.99 -7.03 -17.56
CA THR A 95 -14.44 -6.71 -17.60
C THR A 95 -14.99 -6.67 -19.01
N ARG A 96 -14.18 -6.33 -20.02
CA ARG A 96 -14.58 -6.37 -21.44
C ARG A 96 -14.92 -7.78 -21.95
N ILE A 97 -14.54 -8.83 -21.21
CA ILE A 97 -14.89 -10.22 -21.49
C ILE A 97 -16.28 -10.57 -20.92
N THR A 98 -16.81 -9.75 -20.01
CA THR A 98 -18.10 -9.91 -19.36
C THR A 98 -19.13 -8.92 -19.89
N ASP A 99 -20.43 -9.16 -19.65
CA ASP A 99 -21.51 -8.22 -19.99
C ASP A 99 -21.66 -7.03 -18.99
N GLU A 100 -20.72 -6.86 -18.04
CA GLU A 100 -20.72 -5.78 -17.04
C GLU A 100 -20.14 -4.49 -17.65
N SER A 101 -20.76 -3.32 -17.41
CA SER A 101 -20.18 -2.05 -17.89
C SER A 101 -18.96 -1.65 -17.06
N MET A 102 -18.11 -0.81 -17.64
CA MET A 102 -16.93 -0.30 -16.93
C MET A 102 -17.31 0.53 -15.71
N GLU A 103 -18.34 1.37 -15.82
CA GLU A 103 -18.91 2.16 -14.73
C GLU A 103 -19.39 1.27 -13.58
N GLU A 104 -20.17 0.23 -13.89
CA GLU A 104 -20.64 -0.73 -12.90
C GLU A 104 -19.47 -1.40 -12.19
N LYS A 105 -18.44 -1.80 -12.95
CA LYS A 105 -17.24 -2.43 -12.41
C LYS A 105 -16.47 -1.52 -11.45
N VAL A 106 -16.15 -0.28 -11.84
CA VAL A 106 -15.39 0.65 -10.98
C VAL A 106 -16.16 0.98 -9.70
N HIS A 107 -17.48 1.18 -9.80
CA HIS A 107 -18.31 1.45 -8.64
C HIS A 107 -18.40 0.24 -7.70
N LYS A 108 -18.44 -0.97 -8.23
CA LYS A 108 -18.39 -2.20 -7.44
C LYS A 108 -17.05 -2.37 -6.74
N MET A 109 -15.93 -2.14 -7.42
CA MET A 109 -14.59 -2.15 -6.82
C MET A 109 -14.51 -1.12 -5.68
N PHE A 110 -15.00 0.09 -5.91
CA PHE A 110 -15.06 1.14 -4.91
C PHE A 110 -15.95 0.76 -3.71
N ALA A 111 -17.16 0.26 -3.94
CA ALA A 111 -18.09 -0.15 -2.90
C ALA A 111 -17.54 -1.30 -2.04
N VAL A 112 -16.88 -2.26 -2.66
CA VAL A 112 -16.17 -3.34 -1.96
C VAL A 112 -15.08 -2.75 -1.08
N ARG A 113 -14.24 -1.87 -1.63
CA ARG A 113 -13.12 -1.31 -0.86
C ARG A 113 -13.58 -0.43 0.31
N LYS A 114 -14.56 0.44 0.08
CA LYS A 114 -15.27 1.21 1.11
C LYS A 114 -15.79 0.31 2.23
N SER A 115 -16.44 -0.80 1.88
CA SER A 115 -16.98 -1.75 2.86
C SER A 115 -15.88 -2.43 3.68
N GLN A 116 -14.76 -2.79 3.06
CA GLN A 116 -13.61 -3.38 3.76
C GLN A 116 -12.99 -2.40 4.77
N ILE A 117 -12.79 -1.14 4.38
CA ILE A 117 -12.25 -0.12 5.30
C ILE A 117 -13.21 0.11 6.46
N ARG A 118 -14.51 0.25 6.18
CA ARG A 118 -15.54 0.40 7.22
C ARG A 118 -15.58 -0.82 8.15
N MET A 119 -15.39 -2.02 7.64
CA MET A 119 -15.33 -3.23 8.46
C MET A 119 -14.16 -3.17 9.46
N VAL A 120 -12.97 -2.76 9.02
CA VAL A 120 -11.80 -2.59 9.92
C VAL A 120 -12.08 -1.60 11.05
N ILE A 121 -12.73 -0.48 10.75
CA ILE A 121 -13.08 0.55 11.75
C ILE A 121 -14.16 0.02 12.71
N ASN A 122 -15.22 -0.58 12.18
CA ASN A 122 -16.30 -1.12 12.99
C ASN A 122 -15.83 -2.26 13.90
N GLU A 123 -14.95 -3.14 13.42
CA GLU A 123 -14.36 -4.19 14.24
C GLU A 123 -13.55 -3.60 15.39
N LEU A 124 -12.70 -2.60 15.11
CA LEU A 124 -11.95 -1.89 16.13
C LEU A 124 -12.86 -1.23 17.17
N HIS A 125 -13.95 -0.60 16.73
CA HIS A 125 -14.92 0.04 17.62
C HIS A 125 -15.66 -0.96 18.53
N LEU A 126 -16.07 -2.11 17.98
CA LEU A 126 -16.92 -3.07 18.68
C LEU A 126 -16.15 -3.93 19.69
N VAL A 127 -14.93 -4.35 19.34
CA VAL A 127 -14.18 -5.34 20.13
C VAL A 127 -12.77 -4.91 20.49
N GLY A 128 -12.29 -3.77 19.97
CA GLY A 128 -10.90 -3.34 20.12
C GLY A 128 -9.93 -4.17 19.27
N ASP A 129 -8.66 -3.76 19.26
CA ASP A 129 -7.58 -4.55 18.67
C ASP A 129 -6.25 -4.25 19.38
N GLU A 130 -5.28 -5.15 19.23
CA GLU A 130 -3.93 -4.99 19.76
C GLU A 130 -2.87 -5.27 18.69
N LEU A 131 -1.80 -4.47 18.70
CA LEU A 131 -0.67 -4.60 17.81
C LEU A 131 0.57 -5.02 18.59
N GLU A 132 1.20 -6.12 18.17
CA GLU A 132 2.55 -6.42 18.60
C GLU A 132 3.57 -5.53 17.88
N TYR A 133 4.26 -4.69 18.64
CA TYR A 133 5.33 -3.82 18.17
C TYR A 133 6.53 -3.89 19.11
N LYS A 134 7.71 -4.25 18.55
CA LYS A 134 8.97 -4.42 19.31
C LYS A 134 8.83 -5.30 20.57
N GLY A 135 8.06 -6.39 20.48
CA GLY A 135 7.86 -7.37 21.55
C GLY A 135 6.88 -6.93 22.63
N LYS A 136 6.18 -5.80 22.44
CA LYS A 136 5.12 -5.33 23.32
C LYS A 136 3.79 -5.39 22.58
N LYS A 137 2.76 -5.87 23.25
CA LYS A 137 1.37 -5.72 22.81
C LYS A 137 0.90 -4.33 23.21
N ILE A 138 0.39 -3.58 22.25
CA ILE A 138 -0.07 -2.20 22.42
C ILE A 138 -1.51 -2.16 21.92
N GLU A 139 -2.42 -1.71 22.76
CA GLU A 139 -3.82 -1.49 22.40
C GLU A 139 -3.94 -0.40 21.34
N ILE A 140 -4.81 -0.61 20.35
CA ILE A 140 -5.08 0.36 19.29
C ILE A 140 -6.13 1.35 19.77
N VAL A 141 -5.79 2.65 19.74
CA VAL A 141 -6.70 3.73 20.10
C VAL A 141 -7.52 4.13 18.88
N GLU A 142 -8.83 3.86 18.90
CA GLU A 142 -9.75 4.15 17.79
C GLU A 142 -9.69 5.61 17.31
N GLU A 143 -9.74 6.57 18.23
CA GLU A 143 -9.67 8.01 17.91
C GLU A 143 -8.40 8.35 17.10
N ARG A 144 -7.27 7.74 17.45
CA ARG A 144 -5.99 7.96 16.75
C ARG A 144 -5.92 7.26 15.38
N VAL A 145 -6.69 6.18 15.19
CA VAL A 145 -6.88 5.55 13.87
C VAL A 145 -7.71 6.47 12.98
N ILE A 146 -8.80 7.02 13.52
CA ILE A 146 -9.65 7.98 12.81
C ILE A 146 -8.84 9.23 12.44
N ASP A 147 -8.05 9.79 13.36
CA ASP A 147 -7.16 10.93 13.07
C ASP A 147 -6.15 10.62 11.96
N ALA A 148 -5.55 9.42 11.99
CA ALA A 148 -4.60 9.00 10.96
C ALA A 148 -5.27 8.92 9.58
N LEU A 149 -6.50 8.42 9.49
CA LEU A 149 -7.28 8.38 8.25
C LEU A 149 -7.72 9.78 7.80
N ASN A 150 -8.23 10.60 8.71
CA ASN A 150 -8.66 11.98 8.46
C ASN A 150 -7.53 12.88 7.97
N SER A 151 -6.27 12.55 8.31
CA SER A 151 -5.11 13.25 7.78
C SER A 151 -4.97 13.18 6.25
N PHE A 152 -5.70 12.28 5.56
CA PHE A 152 -5.75 12.17 4.09
C PHE A 152 -7.00 12.77 3.44
N SER A 153 -7.82 13.51 4.20
CA SER A 153 -9.02 14.19 3.68
C SER A 153 -8.74 15.07 2.46
N ASN A 154 -7.65 15.85 2.51
CA ASN A 154 -7.31 16.85 1.47
C ASN A 154 -5.93 16.65 0.83
N ILE A 155 -5.21 15.59 1.21
CA ILE A 155 -3.88 15.28 0.68
C ILE A 155 -3.81 13.82 0.26
N GLU A 156 -2.97 13.50 -0.72
CA GLU A 156 -2.79 12.12 -1.20
C GLU A 156 -1.64 11.40 -0.48
N SER A 157 -0.71 12.17 0.11
CA SER A 157 0.43 11.64 0.83
C SER A 157 0.99 12.67 1.80
N LYS A 158 1.75 12.22 2.80
CA LYS A 158 2.46 13.08 3.76
C LYS A 158 3.85 12.51 4.05
N SER A 159 4.81 13.39 4.34
CA SER A 159 6.10 12.95 4.88
C SER A 159 5.92 12.44 6.31
N TYR A 160 6.70 11.44 6.70
CA TYR A 160 6.75 10.99 8.09
C TYR A 160 8.21 10.90 8.57
N GLU A 161 8.42 11.24 9.84
CA GLU A 161 9.69 10.98 10.52
C GLU A 161 9.63 9.64 11.26
N MET A 162 8.49 9.39 11.92
CA MET A 162 8.21 8.15 12.63
C MET A 162 6.73 7.83 12.50
N LEU A 163 6.41 6.56 12.23
CA LEU A 163 5.04 6.09 12.17
C LEU A 163 4.45 5.91 13.57
N SER A 164 3.22 6.34 13.76
CA SER A 164 2.44 6.00 14.95
C SER A 164 2.06 4.51 14.97
N ILE A 165 1.62 4.02 16.13
CA ILE A 165 1.13 2.64 16.27
C ILE A 165 -0.10 2.42 15.38
N GLU A 166 -0.95 3.44 15.27
CA GLU A 166 -2.17 3.44 14.49
C GLU A 166 -1.90 3.52 12.97
N GLU A 167 -0.87 4.27 12.56
CA GLU A 167 -0.40 4.24 11.17
C GLU A 167 0.17 2.87 10.81
N ILE A 168 0.98 2.26 11.68
CA ILE A 168 1.50 0.90 11.48
C ILE A 168 0.34 -0.11 11.41
N TYR A 169 -0.66 0.04 12.27
CA TYR A 169 -1.87 -0.77 12.26
C TYR A 169 -2.59 -0.69 10.91
N LEU A 170 -2.83 0.52 10.41
CA LEU A 170 -3.46 0.77 9.11
C LEU A 170 -2.63 0.23 7.93
N VAL A 171 -1.30 0.28 8.02
CA VAL A 171 -0.42 -0.34 7.02
C VAL A 171 -0.55 -1.87 7.03
N LYS A 172 -0.60 -2.50 8.21
CA LYS A 172 -0.83 -3.95 8.32
C LYS A 172 -2.21 -4.39 7.83
N ARG A 173 -3.18 -3.49 7.80
CA ARG A 173 -4.53 -3.71 7.22
C ARG A 173 -4.59 -3.38 5.72
N ASN A 174 -3.45 -3.07 5.10
CA ASN A 174 -3.31 -2.67 3.69
C ASN A 174 -4.17 -1.45 3.32
N ILE A 175 -4.40 -0.54 4.27
CA ILE A 175 -5.12 0.73 4.02
C ILE A 175 -4.13 1.83 3.67
N LEU A 176 -3.02 1.89 4.41
CA LEU A 176 -1.91 2.80 4.16
C LEU A 176 -0.68 2.04 3.66
N PHE A 177 0.22 2.77 3.01
CA PHE A 177 1.46 2.29 2.44
C PHE A 177 2.62 3.21 2.83
N VAL A 178 3.76 2.60 3.16
CA VAL A 178 4.99 3.29 3.53
C VAL A 178 5.99 3.23 2.38
N ASP A 179 6.29 4.37 1.78
CA ASP A 179 7.46 4.54 0.92
C ASP A 179 8.66 4.92 1.79
N ALA A 180 9.41 3.91 2.24
CA ALA A 180 10.58 4.11 3.09
C ALA A 180 11.75 4.82 2.39
N VAL A 181 11.82 4.71 1.05
CA VAL A 181 12.91 5.34 0.28
C VAL A 181 12.68 6.83 0.20
N ARG A 182 11.43 7.26 -0.01
CA ARG A 182 11.04 8.68 -0.07
C ARG A 182 10.65 9.28 1.28
N GLY A 183 10.43 8.46 2.31
CA GLY A 183 9.96 8.92 3.62
C GLY A 183 8.51 9.40 3.60
N VAL A 184 7.66 8.73 2.81
CA VAL A 184 6.27 9.14 2.55
C VAL A 184 5.28 8.07 3.02
N LEU A 185 4.20 8.51 3.66
CA LEU A 185 3.03 7.70 3.99
C LEU A 185 1.88 8.14 3.08
N LYS A 186 1.22 7.18 2.43
CA LYS A 186 0.09 7.40 1.52
C LYS A 186 -0.95 6.30 1.67
N PRO A 187 -2.21 6.47 1.22
CA PRO A 187 -3.11 5.36 1.04
C PRO A 187 -2.53 4.33 0.05
N GLN A 188 -2.92 3.07 0.22
CA GLN A 188 -2.35 1.94 -0.54
C GLN A 188 -2.65 1.99 -2.05
N SER A 189 -3.65 2.78 -2.47
CA SER A 189 -3.99 3.07 -3.85
C SER A 189 -4.89 4.31 -3.93
N LYS A 190 -5.19 4.79 -5.15
CA LYS A 190 -6.20 5.84 -5.34
C LYS A 190 -7.60 5.39 -4.88
N LEU A 191 -7.94 4.12 -5.09
CA LEU A 191 -9.19 3.54 -4.61
C LEU A 191 -9.27 3.54 -3.08
N ASP A 192 -8.15 3.28 -2.40
CA ASP A 192 -8.04 3.41 -0.95
C ASP A 192 -8.26 4.85 -0.49
N LEU A 193 -7.63 5.83 -1.14
CA LEU A 193 -7.78 7.24 -0.80
C LEU A 193 -9.25 7.68 -0.90
N LEU A 194 -9.92 7.37 -2.02
CA LEU A 194 -11.33 7.70 -2.21
C LEU A 194 -12.20 7.02 -1.15
N ALA A 195 -11.94 5.74 -0.86
CA ALA A 195 -12.71 4.98 0.10
C ALA A 195 -12.52 5.51 1.53
N VAL A 196 -11.30 5.94 1.90
CA VAL A 196 -11.03 6.60 3.18
C VAL A 196 -11.83 7.89 3.29
N ARG A 197 -11.76 8.78 2.29
CA ARG A 197 -12.49 10.06 2.30
C ARG A 197 -13.99 9.85 2.49
N GLU A 198 -14.56 8.96 1.71
CA GLU A 198 -15.99 8.63 1.76
C GLU A 198 -16.42 8.01 3.11
N VAL A 199 -15.59 7.16 3.72
CA VAL A 199 -15.90 6.57 5.04
C VAL A 199 -15.80 7.62 6.15
N MET A 200 -14.84 8.53 6.04
CA MET A 200 -14.60 9.59 7.03
C MET A 200 -15.58 10.75 6.95
N GLU A 201 -16.19 11.03 5.80
CA GLU A 201 -17.29 12.01 5.70
C GLU A 201 -18.56 11.56 6.44
N ILE A 202 -18.71 10.27 6.72
CA ILE A 202 -19.88 9.66 7.36
C ILE A 202 -19.63 9.37 8.87
N ALA A 203 -18.38 9.41 9.32
CA ALA A 203 -17.95 9.10 10.69
C ALA A 203 -18.02 10.33 11.61
#